data_AF-A0A182LUJ9-F1
#
_entry.id   AF-A0A182LUJ9-F1
#
_cell.length_a   1.000
_cell.length_b   1.000
_cell.length_c   1.000
_cell.angle_alpha   90.00
_cell.angle_beta   90.00
_cell.angle_gamma   90.00
#
_symmetry.space_group_name_H-M   'P 1'
#
loop_
_entity.id
_entity.type
_entity.pdbx_description
1 polymer ?
#
loop_
_entity_poly.entity_id
_entity_poly.type
_entity_poly.pdbx_seq_one_letter_code
_entity_poly.pdbx_strand_id
1 'polypeptide(L)'
;MPNIRTRIFQCTTSSPFPMSRIRKQPILPSVMNLLLMLYAIRRLQSVVLCMMRATEPQLERPCTCQRKKKRCYCFRPHRNENWLFSRYSTGWKCGLHADWTELTGCVDQELDKNEGETAKRRYFYITLLREPIARYLSEFRHVQRGATWKNARHWCLGRHATTDELPPCYNGIL
;
A
#
# COMPACT_ATOMS: atom_id res chain seq x y z
N MET A 1 6.58 23.30 1.69
CA MET A 1 5.49 22.30 1.62
C MET A 1 5.54 21.63 0.25
N PRO A 2 5.85 20.32 0.12
CA PRO A 2 5.89 19.68 -1.17
C PRO A 2 4.46 19.52 -1.73
N ASN A 3 4.27 19.95 -2.97
CA ASN A 3 3.00 19.95 -3.70
C ASN A 3 2.66 18.49 -4.12
N ILE A 4 1.88 17.78 -3.32
CA ILE A 4 1.54 16.37 -3.55
C ILE A 4 0.26 16.29 -4.38
N ARG A 5 0.36 15.82 -5.62
CA ARG A 5 -0.81 15.52 -6.47
C ARG A 5 -1.40 14.16 -6.08
N THR A 6 -2.37 14.17 -5.17
CA THR A 6 -3.15 12.96 -4.79
C THR A 6 -4.22 12.68 -5.84
N ARG A 7 -4.23 11.49 -6.44
CA ARG A 7 -5.32 11.02 -7.31
C ARG A 7 -6.09 9.89 -6.62
N ILE A 8 -7.40 10.06 -6.49
CA ILE A 8 -8.30 9.07 -5.87
C ILE A 8 -8.77 8.09 -6.94
N PHE A 9 -8.54 6.79 -6.74
CA PHE A 9 -9.07 5.74 -7.61
C PHE A 9 -10.19 4.98 -6.87
N GLN A 10 -11.39 4.94 -7.46
CA GLN A 10 -12.52 4.17 -6.94
C GLN A 10 -12.58 2.80 -7.62
N CYS A 11 -12.58 1.74 -6.82
CA CYS A 11 -12.95 0.39 -7.26
C CYS A 11 -14.18 -0.04 -6.46
N THR A 12 -15.35 -0.06 -7.09
CA THR A 12 -16.60 -0.48 -6.46
C THR A 12 -16.71 -2.00 -6.45
N THR A 13 -16.78 -2.58 -5.25
CA THR A 13 -17.06 -4.01 -5.05
C THR A 13 -18.54 -4.18 -4.68
N SER A 14 -19.44 -4.15 -5.65
CA SER A 14 -20.83 -4.61 -5.49
C SER A 14 -21.50 -4.83 -6.85
N SER A 15 -22.00 -6.05 -7.06
CA SER A 15 -22.89 -6.55 -8.14
C SER A 15 -22.22 -7.05 -9.45
N PRO A 16 -22.84 -8.03 -10.13
CA PRO A 16 -22.28 -8.75 -11.28
C PRO A 16 -22.47 -7.91 -12.54
N PHE A 17 -21.71 -6.83 -12.67
CA PHE A 17 -21.62 -6.08 -13.91
C PHE A 17 -20.22 -6.25 -14.51
N PRO A 18 -20.13 -6.37 -15.84
CA PRO A 18 -18.91 -6.76 -16.54
C PRO A 18 -17.76 -5.80 -16.21
N MET A 19 -16.55 -6.35 -16.29
CA MET A 19 -15.23 -5.75 -16.02
C MET A 19 -14.87 -4.60 -16.97
N SER A 20 -15.81 -3.70 -17.30
CA SER A 20 -15.71 -2.74 -18.40
C SER A 20 -15.66 -1.27 -17.96
N ARG A 21 -15.69 -0.94 -16.67
CA ARG A 21 -15.70 0.48 -16.24
C ARG A 21 -14.83 0.83 -15.03
N ILE A 22 -13.68 0.19 -14.90
CA ILE A 22 -12.53 0.91 -14.32
C ILE A 22 -12.12 1.90 -15.41
N ARG A 23 -12.23 3.22 -15.18
CA ARG A 23 -11.51 4.18 -16.02
C ARG A 23 -10.03 3.85 -15.87
N LYS A 24 -9.52 3.07 -16.82
CA LYS A 24 -8.10 2.80 -17.04
C LYS A 24 -7.46 4.18 -17.24
N GLN A 25 -6.91 4.76 -16.18
CA GLN A 25 -5.86 5.75 -16.42
C GLN A 25 -4.63 4.90 -16.74
N PRO A 26 -4.13 4.93 -17.99
CA PRO A 26 -2.84 4.33 -18.27
C PRO A 26 -1.83 4.97 -17.31
N ILE A 27 -1.01 4.14 -16.68
CA ILE A 27 0.19 4.65 -16.00
C ILE A 27 1.04 5.16 -17.16
N LEU A 28 0.96 6.48 -17.43
CA LEU A 28 1.71 7.12 -18.50
C LEU A 28 3.19 6.71 -18.43
N PRO A 29 3.90 6.54 -19.57
CA PRO A 29 5.32 6.23 -19.55
C PRO A 29 6.16 7.24 -18.74
N SER A 30 5.66 8.47 -18.53
CA SER A 30 6.31 9.45 -17.63
C SER A 30 6.28 9.07 -16.13
N VAL A 31 5.39 8.16 -15.71
CA VAL A 31 5.31 7.66 -14.32
C VAL A 31 6.26 6.50 -14.07
N MET A 32 6.89 5.92 -15.12
CA MET A 32 7.90 4.90 -14.92
C MET A 32 9.11 5.42 -14.14
N ASN A 33 9.42 6.71 -14.16
CA ASN A 33 10.49 7.36 -13.38
C ASN A 33 10.08 7.78 -11.95
N LEU A 34 8.92 7.33 -11.47
CA LEU A 34 8.39 7.66 -10.15
C LEU A 34 8.26 6.39 -9.32
N LEU A 35 8.56 6.49 -8.02
CA LEU A 35 8.32 5.38 -7.09
C LEU A 35 6.84 5.40 -6.70
N LEU A 36 6.12 4.35 -7.07
CA LEU A 36 4.71 4.22 -6.75
C LEU A 36 4.55 3.70 -5.32
N MET A 37 3.86 4.47 -4.49
CA MET A 37 3.66 4.19 -3.08
C MET A 37 2.21 3.79 -2.84
N LEU A 38 1.95 2.49 -2.67
CA LEU A 38 0.62 2.00 -2.38
C LEU A 38 0.48 1.77 -0.88
N TYR A 39 -0.22 2.69 -0.21
CA TYR A 39 -0.67 2.47 1.16
C TYR A 39 -2.06 1.86 1.17
N ALA A 40 -2.18 0.74 1.90
CA ALA A 40 -3.39 -0.04 1.93
C ALA A 40 -4.16 0.23 3.23
N ILE A 41 -5.23 1.03 3.12
CA ILE A 41 -6.24 1.11 4.18
C ILE A 41 -6.79 -0.31 4.41
N ARG A 42 -7.04 -0.65 5.69
CA ARG A 42 -7.54 -1.96 6.08
C ARG A 42 -8.77 -2.34 5.24
N ARG A 43 -8.87 -3.63 4.92
CA ARG A 43 -9.93 -4.23 4.09
C ARG A 43 -9.92 -3.81 2.60
N LEU A 44 -8.89 -3.10 2.12
CA LEU A 44 -8.73 -2.76 0.69
C LEU A 44 -7.53 -3.44 0.01
N GLN A 45 -6.77 -4.29 0.72
CA GLN A 45 -5.60 -4.99 0.17
C GLN A 45 -5.91 -5.88 -1.04
N SER A 46 -7.08 -6.52 -1.06
CA SER A 46 -7.52 -7.35 -2.19
C SER A 46 -7.70 -6.51 -3.47
N VAL A 47 -8.11 -5.26 -3.30
CA VAL A 47 -8.30 -4.30 -4.39
C VAL A 47 -6.93 -3.78 -4.88
N VAL A 48 -5.97 -3.59 -3.97
CA VAL A 48 -4.57 -3.26 -4.32
C VAL A 48 -3.95 -4.35 -5.19
N LEU A 49 -4.14 -5.63 -4.84
CA LEU A 49 -3.62 -6.75 -5.63
C LEU A 49 -4.29 -6.81 -7.02
N CYS A 50 -5.58 -6.54 -7.10
CA CYS A 50 -6.32 -6.47 -8.37
C CYS A 50 -5.81 -5.31 -9.24
N MET A 51 -5.58 -4.14 -8.66
CA MET A 51 -5.01 -2.98 -9.36
C MET A 51 -3.61 -3.29 -9.90
N MET A 52 -2.73 -3.87 -9.10
CA MET A 52 -1.38 -4.27 -9.55
C MET A 52 -1.44 -5.22 -10.75
N ARG A 53 -2.27 -6.26 -10.68
CA ARG A 53 -2.47 -7.20 -11.80
C ARG A 53 -3.08 -6.54 -13.04
N ALA A 54 -3.97 -5.56 -12.86
CA ALA A 54 -4.55 -4.81 -13.97
C ALA A 54 -3.54 -3.85 -14.63
N THR A 55 -2.51 -3.42 -13.90
CA THR A 55 -1.46 -2.51 -14.37
C THR A 55 -0.22 -3.22 -14.94
N GLU A 56 0.02 -4.48 -14.57
CA GLU A 56 1.12 -5.32 -15.08
C GLU A 56 1.26 -5.37 -16.62
N PRO A 57 0.18 -5.47 -17.42
CA PRO A 57 0.30 -5.62 -18.88
C PRO A 57 0.82 -4.36 -19.59
N GLN A 58 0.91 -3.22 -18.92
CA GLN A 58 1.36 -1.94 -19.49
C GLN A 58 2.83 -1.63 -19.20
N LEU A 59 3.56 -2.56 -18.55
CA LEU A 59 4.92 -2.33 -18.07
C LEU A 59 5.95 -3.02 -18.96
N GLU A 60 7.04 -2.31 -19.29
CA GLU A 60 8.14 -2.83 -20.12
C GLU A 60 8.87 -4.02 -19.48
N ARG A 61 8.92 -4.06 -18.13
CA ARG A 61 9.46 -5.19 -17.35
C ARG A 61 8.44 -5.63 -16.28
N PRO A 62 7.80 -6.81 -16.40
CA PRO A 62 6.83 -7.27 -15.42
C PRO A 62 7.47 -7.65 -14.07
N CYS A 63 6.67 -7.61 -13.00
CA CYS A 63 7.13 -8.04 -11.68
C CYS A 63 7.34 -9.56 -11.63
N THR A 64 8.44 -10.01 -11.05
CA THR A 64 8.72 -11.45 -10.89
C THR A 64 8.21 -11.94 -9.54
N CYS A 65 7.12 -12.72 -9.55
CA CYS A 65 6.52 -13.31 -8.36
C CYS A 65 6.87 -14.80 -8.24
N GLN A 66 7.45 -15.23 -7.11
CA GLN A 66 7.66 -16.66 -6.84
C GLN A 66 6.42 -17.25 -6.16
N ARG A 67 5.86 -18.35 -6.68
CA ARG A 67 4.61 -18.97 -6.17
C ARG A 67 4.65 -19.34 -4.68
N LYS A 68 5.84 -19.58 -4.11
CA LYS A 68 6.04 -19.91 -2.68
C LYS A 68 6.19 -18.68 -1.78
N LYS A 69 6.41 -17.49 -2.34
CA LYS A 69 6.63 -16.25 -1.58
C LYS A 69 5.48 -15.28 -1.82
N LYS A 70 4.98 -14.67 -0.75
CA LYS A 70 3.96 -13.60 -0.84
C LYS A 70 4.53 -12.27 -1.39
N ARG A 71 5.81 -12.24 -1.77
CA ARG A 71 6.56 -11.06 -2.21
C ARG A 71 7.04 -11.25 -3.65
N CYS A 72 6.86 -10.20 -4.44
CA CYS A 72 7.25 -10.08 -5.83
C CYS A 72 8.37 -9.05 -6.00
N TYR A 73 9.23 -9.27 -6.97
CA TYR A 73 10.30 -8.37 -7.32
C TYR A 73 9.87 -7.45 -8.45
N CYS A 74 9.75 -6.16 -8.16
CA CYS A 74 9.29 -5.14 -9.10
C CYS A 74 10.42 -4.12 -9.32
N PHE A 75 11.34 -4.47 -10.23
CA PHE A 75 12.51 -3.66 -10.55
C PHE A 75 12.31 -2.86 -11.82
N ARG A 76 12.99 -1.71 -11.90
CA ARG A 76 13.04 -0.90 -13.11
C ARG A 76 13.69 -1.68 -14.28
N PRO A 77 13.36 -1.39 -15.55
CA PRO A 77 13.99 -2.07 -16.69
C PRO A 77 15.52 -1.91 -16.73
N HIS A 78 16.02 -0.70 -16.42
CA HIS A 78 17.45 -0.35 -16.55
C HIS A 78 18.22 -0.26 -15.23
N ARG A 79 17.56 -0.45 -14.08
CA ARG A 79 18.20 -0.37 -12.76
C ARG A 79 17.63 -1.43 -11.82
N ASN A 80 18.44 -1.91 -10.89
CA ASN A 80 18.00 -2.82 -9.81
C ASN A 80 17.34 -2.07 -8.64
N GLU A 81 16.67 -0.96 -8.94
CA GLU A 81 15.90 -0.16 -7.99
C GLU A 81 14.44 -0.62 -8.00
N ASN A 82 13.80 -0.61 -6.84
CA ASN A 82 12.37 -0.90 -6.76
C ASN A 82 11.60 0.30 -7.35
N TRP A 83 10.65 0.06 -8.26
CA TRP A 83 9.73 1.11 -8.74
C TRP A 83 8.39 1.13 -7.99
N LEU A 84 8.13 0.11 -7.18
CA LEU A 84 6.88 -0.07 -6.45
C LEU A 84 7.16 -0.37 -4.98
N PHE A 85 6.66 0.48 -4.09
CA PHE A 85 6.63 0.21 -2.66
C PHE A 85 5.23 -0.23 -2.24
N SER A 86 5.13 -1.46 -1.76
CA SER A 86 3.87 -2.04 -1.31
C SER A 86 4.12 -3.29 -0.47
N ARG A 87 3.06 -3.77 0.21
CA ARG A 87 3.09 -5.08 0.89
C ARG A 87 3.60 -6.21 0.00
N TYR A 88 3.22 -6.22 -1.28
CA TYR A 88 3.57 -7.30 -2.20
C TYR A 88 4.95 -7.14 -2.82
N SER A 89 5.58 -5.96 -2.75
CA SER A 89 6.95 -5.76 -3.26
C SER A 89 7.99 -5.64 -2.15
N THR A 90 7.87 -4.63 -1.29
CA THR A 90 8.82 -4.34 -0.21
C THR A 90 8.41 -4.96 1.13
N GLY A 91 7.13 -5.31 1.29
CA GLY A 91 6.59 -5.87 2.52
C GLY A 91 6.11 -4.79 3.49
N TRP A 92 6.15 -5.10 4.79
CA TRP A 92 5.73 -4.21 5.87
C TRP A 92 6.91 -3.50 6.54
N LYS A 93 7.84 -2.96 5.73
CA LYS A 93 9.06 -2.31 6.24
C LYS A 93 8.76 -1.12 7.15
N CYS A 94 7.75 -0.34 6.79
CA CYS A 94 7.30 0.83 7.56
C CYS A 94 6.19 0.53 8.58
N GLY A 95 5.91 -0.74 8.87
CA GLY A 95 4.85 -1.14 9.80
C GLY A 95 3.67 -1.83 9.13
N LEU A 96 2.89 -2.55 9.93
CA LEU A 96 1.68 -3.24 9.49
C LEU A 96 0.58 -2.21 9.23
N HIS A 97 0.11 -2.14 7.97
CA HIS A 97 -0.87 -1.14 7.53
C HIS A 97 -0.42 0.30 7.78
N ALA A 98 0.81 0.62 7.39
CA ALA A 98 1.37 1.96 7.55
C ALA A 98 0.46 3.05 6.97
N ASP A 99 0.09 4.02 7.81
CA ASP A 99 -0.70 5.19 7.42
C ASP A 99 0.17 6.23 6.71
N TRP A 100 -0.45 7.30 6.19
CA TRP A 100 0.24 8.37 5.48
C TRP A 100 1.44 8.92 6.27
N THR A 101 1.23 9.22 7.55
CA THR A 101 2.25 9.78 8.45
C THR A 101 3.45 8.85 8.59
N GLU A 102 3.19 7.58 8.88
CA GLU A 102 4.22 6.55 9.01
C GLU A 102 4.99 6.35 7.71
N LEU A 103 4.28 6.32 6.58
CA LEU A 103 4.87 6.09 5.27
C LEU A 103 5.80 7.24 4.86
N THR A 104 5.36 8.49 5.01
CA THR A 104 6.19 9.66 4.67
C THR A 104 7.44 9.78 5.53
N GLY A 105 7.40 9.32 6.79
CA GLY A 105 8.56 9.40 7.68
C GLY A 105 9.55 8.24 7.55
N CYS A 106 9.15 7.11 6.98
CA CYS A 106 9.94 5.87 7.01
C CYS A 106 10.53 5.47 5.64
N VAL A 107 9.82 5.76 4.55
CA VAL A 107 10.13 5.17 3.24
C VAL A 107 11.50 5.54 2.70
N ASP A 108 11.90 6.80 2.85
CA ASP A 108 13.22 7.29 2.41
C ASP A 108 14.33 6.43 3.00
N GLN A 109 14.31 6.30 4.33
CA GLN A 109 15.31 5.54 5.08
C GLN A 109 15.31 4.06 4.72
N GLU A 110 14.12 3.45 4.55
CA GLU A 110 14.04 2.02 4.24
C GLU A 110 14.47 1.69 2.80
N LEU A 111 14.30 2.61 1.86
CA LEU A 111 14.79 2.45 0.50
C LEU A 111 16.30 2.65 0.41
N ASP A 112 16.83 3.68 1.08
CA ASP A 112 18.27 3.92 1.14
C ASP A 112 19.02 2.71 1.72
N LYS A 113 18.48 2.11 2.80
CA LYS A 113 19.04 0.88 3.39
C LYS A 113 18.98 -0.32 2.45
N ASN A 114 17.95 -0.41 1.61
CA ASN A 114 17.72 -1.58 0.76
C ASN A 114 18.48 -1.50 -0.58
N GLU A 115 18.64 -0.29 -1.13
CA GLU A 115 19.33 -0.05 -2.40
C GLU A 115 20.81 0.29 -2.19
N GLY A 116 21.22 0.68 -0.98
CA GLY A 116 22.61 1.02 -0.65
C GLY A 116 23.07 2.38 -1.18
N GLU A 117 22.18 3.10 -1.87
CA GLU A 117 22.43 4.43 -2.43
C GLU A 117 21.43 5.44 -1.88
N THR A 118 21.95 6.59 -1.43
CA THR A 118 21.14 7.75 -1.08
C THR A 118 20.79 8.51 -2.34
N ALA A 119 19.56 8.34 -2.82
CA ALA A 119 19.08 8.96 -4.04
C ALA A 119 17.88 9.88 -3.77
N LYS A 120 17.87 11.05 -4.41
CA LYS A 120 16.72 11.96 -4.37
C LYS A 120 15.61 11.40 -5.26
N ARG A 121 14.70 10.64 -4.65
CA ARG A 121 13.58 9.98 -5.33
C ARG A 121 12.36 10.89 -5.38
N ARG A 122 11.52 10.68 -6.40
CA ARG A 122 10.20 11.31 -6.49
C ARG A 122 9.14 10.25 -6.20
N TYR A 123 8.35 10.48 -5.16
CA TYR A 123 7.30 9.57 -4.72
C TYR A 123 5.95 9.93 -5.34
N PHE A 124 5.20 8.90 -5.72
CA PHE A 124 3.82 9.04 -6.17
C PHE A 124 2.92 8.16 -5.33
N TYR A 125 2.15 8.79 -4.45
CA TYR A 125 1.30 8.07 -3.52
C TYR A 125 -0.07 7.79 -4.10
N ILE A 126 -0.47 6.53 -3.98
CA ILE A 126 -1.77 6.05 -4.44
C ILE A 126 -2.45 5.33 -3.28
N THR A 127 -3.74 5.58 -3.16
CA THR A 127 -4.61 4.89 -2.22
C THR A 127 -5.90 4.50 -2.87
N LEU A 128 -6.61 3.60 -2.21
CA LEU A 128 -7.94 3.17 -2.58
C LEU A 128 -8.88 3.54 -1.46
N LEU A 129 -10.06 4.04 -1.82
CA LEU A 129 -11.14 4.34 -0.89
C LEU A 129 -12.36 3.47 -1.21
N ARG A 130 -13.13 3.14 -0.18
CA ARG A 130 -14.40 2.41 -0.27
C ARG A 130 -15.46 3.16 0.50
N GLU A 131 -16.71 2.94 0.11
CA GLU A 131 -17.89 3.39 0.86
C GLU A 131 -17.75 3.05 2.36
N PRO A 132 -17.95 4.03 3.25
CA PRO A 132 -17.55 3.95 4.66
C PRO A 132 -18.30 2.87 5.44
N ILE A 133 -19.60 2.69 5.22
CA ILE A 133 -20.43 1.71 5.95
C ILE A 133 -19.98 0.30 5.59
N ALA A 134 -19.86 0.00 4.30
CA ALA A 134 -19.38 -1.29 3.81
C ALA A 134 -17.95 -1.58 4.26
N ARG A 135 -17.08 -0.56 4.32
CA ARG A 135 -15.73 -0.71 4.86
C ARG A 135 -15.77 -1.09 6.35
N TYR A 136 -16.53 -0.35 7.14
CA TYR A 136 -16.67 -0.57 8.59
C TYR A 136 -17.23 -1.98 8.90
N LEU A 137 -18.34 -2.37 8.28
CA LEU A 137 -18.93 -3.70 8.48
C LEU A 137 -17.98 -4.83 8.06
N SER A 138 -17.19 -4.60 7.01
CA SER A 138 -16.18 -5.56 6.57
C SER A 138 -15.05 -5.71 7.60
N GLU A 139 -14.64 -4.61 8.23
CA GLU A 139 -13.62 -4.60 9.29
C GLU A 139 -14.15 -5.30 10.55
N PHE A 140 -15.36 -4.98 10.99
CA PHE A 140 -16.02 -5.61 12.12
C PHE A 140 -16.08 -7.14 11.98
N ARG A 141 -16.57 -7.66 10.86
CA ARG A 141 -16.60 -9.12 10.59
C ARG A 141 -15.20 -9.75 10.49
N HIS A 142 -14.15 -8.96 10.28
CA HIS A 142 -12.78 -9.46 10.29
C HIS A 142 -12.25 -9.57 11.71
N VAL A 143 -12.50 -8.55 12.53
CA VAL A 143 -12.19 -8.56 13.96
C VAL A 143 -12.92 -9.71 14.64
N GLN A 144 -14.21 -9.90 14.36
CA GLN A 144 -15.00 -11.02 14.88
C GLN A 144 -14.39 -12.40 14.57
N ARG A 145 -13.58 -12.52 13.51
CA ARG A 145 -12.85 -13.74 13.14
C ARG A 145 -11.43 -13.80 13.72
N GLY A 146 -11.13 -12.97 14.72
CA GLY A 146 -9.83 -12.94 15.42
C GLY A 146 -8.77 -12.07 14.76
N ALA A 147 -9.10 -11.24 13.77
CA ALA A 147 -8.10 -10.34 13.19
C ALA A 147 -7.76 -9.21 14.18
N THR A 148 -6.53 -9.23 14.70
CA THR A 148 -5.99 -8.17 15.55
C THR A 148 -4.89 -7.40 14.82
N TRP A 149 -5.05 -6.08 14.65
CA TRP A 149 -4.00 -5.20 14.10
C TRP A 149 -3.05 -4.67 15.18
N LYS A 150 -2.89 -5.42 16.28
CA LYS A 150 -2.09 -5.05 17.46
C LYS A 150 -0.61 -4.73 17.17
N ASN A 151 -0.07 -5.22 16.06
CA ASN A 151 1.31 -4.95 15.64
C ASN A 151 1.44 -3.68 14.75
N ALA A 152 0.36 -2.90 14.59
CA ALA A 152 0.44 -1.58 13.98
C ALA A 152 1.25 -0.65 14.90
N ARG A 153 2.13 0.16 14.31
CA ARG A 153 3.10 0.95 15.06
C ARG A 153 2.52 2.27 15.58
N HIS A 154 1.55 2.83 14.85
CA HIS A 154 0.94 4.13 15.13
C HIS A 154 1.99 5.22 15.38
N TRP A 155 3.00 5.28 14.49
CA TRP A 155 4.13 6.19 14.59
C TRP A 155 3.75 7.60 14.16
N CYS A 156 3.98 8.56 15.06
CA CYS A 156 3.75 9.98 14.82
C CYS A 156 4.77 10.79 15.60
N LEU A 157 5.28 11.89 15.01
CA LEU A 157 6.24 12.80 15.65
C LEU A 157 7.48 12.10 16.25
N GLY A 158 7.95 11.01 15.63
CA GLY A 158 9.16 10.31 16.06
C GLY A 158 8.98 9.33 17.20
N ARG A 159 7.74 9.01 17.61
CA ARG A 159 7.45 8.03 18.66
C ARG A 159 6.26 7.12 18.32
N HIS A 160 6.18 6.01 19.03
CA HIS A 160 5.01 5.14 19.05
C HIS A 160 3.89 5.73 19.90
N ALA A 161 2.64 5.41 19.54
CA ALA A 161 1.50 5.69 20.40
C ALA A 161 1.57 4.87 21.68
N THR A 162 1.27 5.52 22.80
CA THR A 162 1.20 4.87 24.11
C THR A 162 -0.17 4.21 24.32
N THR A 163 -0.27 3.29 25.28
CA THR A 163 -1.53 2.62 25.61
C THR A 163 -2.57 3.59 26.18
N ASP A 164 -2.14 4.68 26.81
CA ASP A 164 -3.04 5.72 27.33
C ASP A 164 -3.66 6.54 26.18
N GLU A 165 -2.91 6.76 25.11
CA GLU A 165 -3.40 7.46 23.91
C GLU A 165 -4.27 6.57 23.03
N LEU A 166 -3.92 5.28 22.94
CA LEU A 166 -4.65 4.27 22.16
C LEU A 166 -4.94 3.03 23.02
N PRO A 167 -5.96 3.09 23.89
CA PRO A 167 -6.33 1.96 24.71
C PRO A 167 -6.92 0.83 23.85
N PRO A 168 -6.62 -0.44 24.18
CA PRO A 168 -7.19 -1.56 23.46
C PRO A 168 -8.70 -1.67 23.73
N CYS A 169 -9.49 -1.94 22.70
CA CYS A 169 -10.94 -2.15 22.85
C CYS A 169 -11.30 -3.53 23.41
N TYR A 170 -10.32 -4.41 23.66
CA TYR A 170 -10.53 -5.77 24.13
C TYR A 170 -9.35 -6.22 25.01
N ASN A 171 -9.65 -7.02 26.04
CA ASN A 171 -8.68 -7.41 27.08
C ASN A 171 -7.74 -8.56 26.69
N GLY A 172 -7.85 -9.05 25.45
CA GLY A 172 -7.06 -10.16 24.93
C GLY A 172 -7.82 -11.49 24.99
N ILE A 173 -7.90 -12.14 23.83
CA ILE A 173 -8.64 -13.37 23.46
C ILE A 173 -10.06 -13.08 22.95
N LEU A 174 -10.19 -13.21 21.62
CA LEU A 174 -11.42 -13.52 20.88
C LEU A 174 -11.33 -14.98 20.46
#